data_AF-A0A9D2LHB6-F1
#
_entry.id   AF-A0A9D2LHB6-F1
#
_cell.length_a   1.000
_cell.length_b   1.000
_cell.length_c   1.000
_cell.angle_alpha   90.00
_cell.angle_beta   90.00
_cell.angle_gamma   90.00
#
_symmetry.space_group_name_H-M   'P 1'
#
loop_
_entity.id
_entity.type
_entity.pdbx_description
1 polymer ?
#
loop_
_entity_poly.entity_id
_entity_poly.type
_entity_poly.pdbx_seq_one_letter_code
_entity_poly.pdbx_strand_id
1 'polypeptide(L)' 'MTVSVDGTRCIGCGMCAAAVPAVFQIQGRVSVVRTQPRTAAEEAGAFGAANGCPVNAIKARRS' A
#
# COMPACT_ATOMS: atom_id res chain seq x y z
N MET A 1 8.89 7.27 6.06
CA MET A 1 9.09 6.51 4.80
C MET A 1 8.17 7.02 3.69
N THR A 2 8.36 6.57 2.44
CA THR A 2 7.42 6.87 1.34
C THR A 2 6.93 5.60 0.67
N VAL A 3 5.62 5.53 0.41
CA VAL A 3 4.97 4.46 -0.35
C VAL A 3 4.23 4.96 -1.58
N SER A 4 4.16 4.13 -2.60
CA SER A 4 3.38 4.36 -3.82
C SER A 4 2.77 3.06 -4.34
N VAL A 5 1.66 3.18 -5.08
CA VAL A 5 1.01 2.07 -5.79
C VAL A 5 1.09 2.33 -7.29
N ASP A 6 1.58 1.35 -8.04
CA ASP A 6 1.55 1.33 -9.50
C ASP A 6 0.16 0.89 -9.97
N GLY A 7 -0.65 1.86 -10.44
CA GLY A 7 -2.01 1.61 -10.91
C GLY A 7 -2.08 0.76 -12.19
N THR A 8 -0.99 0.61 -12.95
CA THR A 8 -0.97 -0.24 -14.16
C THR A 8 -0.79 -1.71 -13.83
N ARG A 9 -0.17 -2.01 -12.69
CA ARG A 9 0.05 -3.37 -12.18
C ARG A 9 -1.01 -3.79 -11.16
N CYS A 10 -1.57 -2.83 -10.44
CA CYS A 10 -2.54 -3.11 -9.39
C CYS A 10 -3.79 -3.77 -9.96
N ILE A 11 -4.20 -4.88 -9.34
CA ILE A 11 -5.41 -5.63 -9.71
C ILE A 11 -6.59 -5.39 -8.76
N GLY A 12 -6.46 -4.45 -7.82
CA GLY A 12 -7.54 -4.08 -6.91
C GLY A 12 -7.92 -5.13 -5.85
N CYS A 13 -7.03 -6.08 -5.52
CA CYS A 13 -7.34 -7.19 -4.60
C CYS A 13 -7.70 -6.78 -3.15
N GLY A 14 -7.51 -5.52 -2.74
CA GLY A 14 -7.94 -5.02 -1.43
C GLY A 14 -7.06 -5.37 -0.23
N MET A 15 -6.11 -6.30 -0.36
CA MET A 15 -5.33 -6.79 0.79
C MET A 15 -4.52 -5.69 1.51
N CYS A 16 -3.93 -4.75 0.78
CA CYS A 16 -3.20 -3.63 1.38
C CYS A 16 -4.12 -2.68 2.16
N ALA A 17 -5.32 -2.41 1.65
CA ALA A 17 -6.32 -1.58 2.33
C ALA A 17 -6.93 -2.29 3.55
N ALA A 18 -7.05 -3.62 3.53
CA ALA A 18 -7.44 -4.40 4.70
C ALA A 18 -6.34 -4.41 5.77
N ALA A 19 -5.07 -4.54 5.37
CA ALA A 19 -3.94 -4.59 6.29
C ALA A 19 -3.63 -3.23 6.93
N VAL A 20 -3.68 -2.13 6.16
CA VAL A 20 -3.34 -0.78 6.63
C VAL A 20 -4.31 0.27 6.06
N PRO A 21 -5.57 0.31 6.54
CA PRO A 21 -6.62 1.19 6.00
C PRO A 21 -6.35 2.70 6.19
N ALA A 22 -5.43 3.05 7.10
CA ALA A 22 -4.97 4.42 7.25
C ALA A 22 -4.07 4.90 6.08
N VAL A 23 -3.39 3.97 5.41
CA VAL A 23 -2.41 4.25 4.36
C VAL A 23 -2.96 3.95 2.97
N PHE A 24 -3.68 2.83 2.81
CA PHE A 24 -4.18 2.38 1.50
C PHE A 24 -5.70 2.41 1.45
N GLN A 25 -6.23 2.68 0.25
CA GLN A 25 -7.66 2.66 -0.03
C GLN A 25 -7.90 2.11 -1.43
N ILE A 26 -8.95 1.31 -1.62
CA ILE A 26 -9.41 0.93 -2.96
C ILE A 26 -10.25 2.06 -3.56
N GLN A 27 -9.89 2.46 -4.78
CA GLN A 27 -10.62 3.42 -5.60
C GLN A 27 -10.85 2.81 -6.99
N GLY A 28 -12.10 2.52 -7.30
CA GLY A 28 -12.47 1.80 -8.53
C GLY A 28 -11.82 0.43 -8.59
N ARG A 29 -10.95 0.21 -9.59
CA ARG A 29 -10.29 -1.08 -9.85
C ARG A 29 -8.88 -1.20 -9.26
N VAL A 30 -8.37 -0.17 -8.59
CA VAL A 30 -6.99 -0.13 -8.09
C VAL A 30 -6.94 0.33 -6.64
N SER A 31 -5.83 0.04 -5.95
CA SER A 31 -5.51 0.68 -4.68
C SER A 31 -4.75 1.98 -4.92
N VAL A 32 -4.99 2.96 -4.06
CA VAL A 32 -4.23 4.21 -3.99
C VAL A 32 -3.62 4.37 -2.60
N VAL A 33 -2.62 5.25 -2.49
CA VAL A 33 -2.12 5.72 -1.19
C VAL A 33 -3.01 6.87 -0.73
N ARG A 34 -3.79 6.62 0.32
CA ARG A 34 -4.66 7.63 0.95
C ARG A 34 -3.84 8.64 1.74
N THR A 35 -2.84 8.18 2.48
CA THR A 35 -1.92 9.02 3.25
C THR A 35 -0.60 8.29 3.41
N GLN A 36 0.51 9.01 3.43
CA GLN A 36 1.80 8.39 3.75
C GLN A 36 1.79 7.89 5.21
N PRO A 37 2.47 6.77 5.53
CA PRO A 37 2.62 6.30 6.91
C PRO A 37 3.21 7.38 7.81
N ARG A 38 2.63 7.57 9.00
CA ARG A 38 3.04 8.58 10.00
C ARG A 38 3.50 7.95 11.31
N THR A 39 3.17 6.69 11.55
CA THR A 39 3.57 5.94 12.75
C THR A 39 4.41 4.72 12.39
N ALA A 40 5.26 4.25 13.32
CA ALA A 40 6.05 3.04 13.10
C ALA A 40 5.20 1.79 12.78
N ALA A 41 3.99 1.70 13.34
CA ALA A 41 3.05 0.62 13.05
C ALA A 41 2.52 0.69 11.61
N GLU A 42 2.16 1.89 11.13
CA GLU A 42 1.77 2.09 9.73
C GLU A 42 2.96 1.84 8.79
N GLU A 43 4.18 2.22 9.18
CA GLU A 43 5.39 1.97 8.40
C GLU A 43 5.64 0.47 8.24
N ALA A 44 5.64 -0.28 9.34
CA ALA A 44 5.80 -1.73 9.34
C ALA A 44 4.68 -2.42 8.54
N GLY A 45 3.43 -2.01 8.76
CA GLY A 45 2.29 -2.51 8.02
C GLY A 45 2.42 -2.25 6.51
N ALA A 46 2.89 -1.07 6.12
CA ALA A 46 3.04 -0.72 4.71
C ALA A 46 4.20 -1.49 4.03
N PHE A 47 5.27 -1.82 4.76
CA PHE A 47 6.27 -2.79 4.29
C PHE A 47 5.67 -4.19 4.13
N GLY A 48 4.88 -4.65 5.10
CA GLY A 48 4.17 -5.92 5.02
C GLY A 48 3.24 -5.98 3.82
N ALA A 49 2.46 -4.92 3.59
CA ALA A 49 1.57 -4.80 2.43
C ALA A 49 2.35 -4.81 1.10
N ALA A 50 3.52 -4.18 1.05
CA ALA A 50 4.37 -4.21 -0.13
C ALA A 50 4.88 -5.62 -0.45
N ASN A 51 5.37 -6.33 0.57
CA ASN A 51 5.84 -7.72 0.45
C ASN A 51 4.71 -8.71 0.13
N GLY A 52 3.50 -8.46 0.64
CA GLY A 52 2.32 -9.29 0.41
C GLY A 52 1.55 -8.96 -0.87
N CYS A 53 1.98 -7.97 -1.65
CA CYS A 53 1.28 -7.59 -2.88
C CYS A 53 1.46 -8.68 -3.94
N PRO A 54 0.38 -9.35 -4.41
CA PRO A 54 0.48 -10.54 -5.28
C PRO A 54 1.05 -10.21 -6.67
N VAL A 55 1.02 -8.93 -7.04
CA VAL A 55 1.47 -8.42 -8.34
C VAL A 55 2.63 -7.42 -8.20
N ASN A 56 3.20 -7.30 -6.99
CA ASN A 56 4.30 -6.39 -6.67
C ASN A 56 4.05 -4.95 -7.15
N ALA A 57 2.83 -4.45 -6.94
CA ALA A 57 2.40 -3.12 -7.37
C ALA A 57 2.75 -2.01 -6.35
N ILE A 58 3.20 -2.36 -5.14
CA ILE A 58 3.47 -1.38 -4.08
C ILE A 58 4.97 -1.21 -3.93
N LYS A 59 5.45 0.04 -3.93
CA LYS A 59 6.84 0.37 -3.61
C LYS A 59 6.89 1.05 -2.25
N ALA A 60 7.76 0.58 -1.36
CA ALA A 60 8.02 1.18 -0.06
C ALA A 60 9.51 1.50 0.07
N ARG A 61 9.86 2.77 0.30
CA ARG A 61 11.24 3.21 0.47
C ARG A 61 11.44 3.82 1.85
N ARG A 62 12.45 3.34 2.58
CA ARG A 62 12.97 4.02 3.76
C ARG A 62 13.79 5.22 3.31
N SER A 63 13.68 6.32 4.06
CA SER A 63 14.50 7.51 3.89
C SER A 63 15.95 7.22 4.30
#